data_AF-A0A0J5VK65-F1
#
_entry.id   AF-A0A0J5VK65-F1
#
_cell.length_a   1.000
_cell.length_b   1.000
_cell.length_c   1.000
_cell.angle_alpha   90.00
_cell.angle_beta   90.00
_cell.angle_gamma   90.00
#
_symmetry.space_group_name_H-M   'P 1'
#
loop_
_entity.id
_entity.type
_entity.pdbx_description
1 polymer ?
#
loop_
_entity_poly.entity_id
_entity_poly.type
_entity_poly.pdbx_seq_one_letter_code
_entity_poly.pdbx_strand_id
1 'polypeptide(L)'
;MKKRHNITKYIIVAMILGIAVGYACHSAFPDPKMAKEVAGYVSLLSDVFLRLIKMIIAPLVFATLTVGIAQMGDGSAVGRVGVKAFGWFIIASFTSLLLGLLTATILQPGSHLSLPLPPADAALNLKTGAFTLKDFVVHLVPKSIAEAMANNEILQIVVF
;
A
#
# COMPACT_ATOMS: atom_id res chain seq x y z
N MET A 1 28.01 4.78 -28.70
CA MET A 1 27.14 3.76 -28.08
C MET A 1 26.91 4.14 -26.61
N LYS A 2 25.74 4.70 -26.27
CA LYS A 2 25.45 5.22 -24.92
C LYS A 2 25.18 4.03 -23.98
N LYS A 3 26.01 3.83 -22.95
CA LYS A 3 25.79 2.79 -21.93
C LYS A 3 24.39 2.97 -21.32
N ARG A 4 23.49 2.00 -21.52
CA ARG A 4 22.21 1.94 -20.79
C ARG A 4 22.54 1.68 -19.32
N HIS A 5 22.36 2.68 -18.48
CA HIS A 5 22.46 2.51 -17.03
C HIS A 5 21.26 1.67 -16.55
N ASN A 6 21.53 0.55 -15.88
CA ASN A 6 20.49 -0.35 -15.38
C ASN A 6 19.85 0.25 -14.12
N ILE A 7 18.72 0.94 -14.29
CA ILE A 7 17.97 1.62 -13.21
C ILE A 7 17.72 0.67 -12.01
N THR A 8 17.42 -0.60 -12.27
CA THR A 8 17.24 -1.64 -11.23
C THR A 8 18.43 -1.75 -10.28
N LYS A 9 19.67 -1.68 -10.80
CA LYS A 9 20.88 -1.74 -9.96
C LYS A 9 20.99 -0.52 -9.05
N TYR A 10 20.62 0.66 -9.55
CA TYR A 10 20.62 1.88 -8.76
C TYR A 10 19.60 1.84 -7.62
N ILE A 11 18.40 1.31 -7.87
CA ILE A 11 17.37 1.17 -6.82
C ILE A 11 17.86 0.25 -5.71
N ILE A 12 18.45 -0.90 -6.05
CA ILE A 12 18.97 -1.86 -5.06
C ILE A 12 20.10 -1.23 -4.24
N VAL A 13 21.06 -0.58 -4.91
CA VAL A 13 22.18 0.09 -4.22
C VAL A 13 21.67 1.23 -3.33
N ALA A 14 20.73 2.05 -3.81
CA ALA A 14 20.15 3.13 -3.02
C ALA A 14 19.36 2.62 -1.81
N MET A 15 18.66 1.49 -1.93
CA MET A 15 17.94 0.86 -0.83
C MET A 15 18.90 0.37 0.27
N ILE A 16 19.98 -0.31 -0.11
CA ILE A 16 21.00 -0.78 0.82
C ILE A 16 21.70 0.41 1.50
N LEU A 17 22.07 1.44 0.72
CA LEU A 17 22.65 2.67 1.27
C LEU A 17 21.68 3.38 2.21
N GLY A 18 20.38 3.45 1.89
CA GLY A 18 19.36 4.04 2.75
C GLY A 18 19.24 3.32 4.09
N ILE A 19 19.28 1.99 4.10
CA ILE A 19 19.29 1.20 5.34
C ILE A 19 20.57 1.46 6.14
N ALA A 20 21.74 1.45 5.48
CA ALA A 20 23.03 1.69 6.13
C ALA A 20 23.12 3.09 6.76
N VAL A 21 22.67 4.12 6.03
CA VAL A 21 22.61 5.50 6.52
C VAL A 21 21.62 5.63 7.67
N GLY A 22 20.42 5.02 7.56
CA GLY A 22 19.43 5.01 8.64
C GLY A 22 19.96 4.34 9.92
N TYR A 23 20.66 3.22 9.78
CA TYR A 23 21.32 2.55 10.90
C TYR A 23 22.46 3.38 11.50
N ALA A 24 23.31 3.97 10.67
CA ALA A 24 24.39 4.85 11.13
C ALA A 24 23.85 6.05 11.91
N CYS A 25 22.81 6.72 11.40
CA CYS A 25 22.14 7.81 12.11
C CYS A 25 21.51 7.37 13.44
N HIS A 26 20.91 6.18 13.49
CA HIS A 26 20.39 5.63 14.75
C HIS A 26 21.49 5.36 15.77
N SER A 27 22.65 4.83 15.33
CA SER A 27 23.78 4.51 16.21
C SER A 27 24.57 5.73 16.69
N ALA A 28 24.61 6.80 15.88
CA ALA A 28 25.40 8.00 16.17
C ALA A 28 24.68 9.02 17.07
N PHE A 29 23.34 8.97 17.16
CA PHE A 29 22.54 9.91 17.96
C PHE A 29 21.64 9.16 18.98
N PRO A 30 22.13 8.90 20.20
CA PRO A 30 21.37 8.23 21.26
C PRO A 30 20.25 9.10 21.88
N ASP A 31 20.25 10.42 21.64
CA ASP A 31 19.22 11.32 22.16
C ASP A 31 17.97 11.26 21.26
N PRO A 32 16.81 10.79 21.78
CA PRO A 32 15.60 10.61 20.99
C PRO A 32 15.03 11.90 20.39
N LYS A 33 15.41 13.09 20.90
CA LYS A 33 14.97 14.37 20.31
C LYS A 33 15.74 14.72 19.04
N MET A 34 17.05 14.54 19.03
CA MET A 34 17.90 14.79 17.85
C MET A 34 17.64 13.77 16.75
N ALA A 35 17.45 12.49 17.11
CA ALA A 35 17.06 11.45 16.16
C ALA A 35 15.72 11.76 15.46
N LYS A 36 14.77 12.38 16.18
CA LYS A 36 13.46 12.77 15.62
C LYS A 36 13.55 13.96 14.67
N GLU A 37 14.43 14.93 14.93
CA GLU A 37 14.68 16.04 14.00
C GLU A 37 15.36 15.55 12.71
N VAL A 38 16.42 14.74 12.82
CA VAL A 38 17.10 14.16 11.65
C VAL A 38 16.13 13.27 10.86
N ALA A 39 15.31 12.47 11.54
CA ALA A 39 14.26 11.68 10.90
C ALA A 39 13.22 12.56 10.18
N GLY A 40 12.89 13.74 10.71
CA GLY A 40 11.99 14.70 10.06
C GLY A 40 12.53 15.26 8.74
N TYR A 41 13.83 15.55 8.67
CA TYR A 41 14.46 15.99 7.42
C TYR A 41 14.56 14.88 6.38
N VAL A 42 14.85 13.65 6.81
CA VAL A 42 14.86 12.49 5.91
C VAL A 42 13.43 12.13 5.46
N SER A 43 12.44 12.24 6.35
CA SER A 43 11.05 11.94 6.03
C SER A 43 10.48 12.92 5.01
N LEU A 44 10.94 14.18 5.00
CA LEU A 44 10.56 15.16 3.98
C LEU A 44 10.82 14.64 2.56
N LEU A 45 11.99 14.04 2.32
CA LEU A 45 12.34 13.49 1.01
C LEU A 45 11.43 12.32 0.63
N SER A 46 11.16 11.41 1.58
CA SER A 46 10.22 10.30 1.33
C SER A 46 8.79 10.79 1.13
N ASP A 47 8.36 11.81 1.85
CA ASP A 47 7.01 12.38 1.75
C ASP A 47 6.80 13.04 0.38
N VAL A 48 7.77 13.83 -0.07
CA VAL A 48 7.74 14.44 -1.41
C VAL A 48 7.74 13.34 -2.48
N PHE A 49 8.61 12.34 -2.36
CA PHE A 49 8.65 11.22 -3.30
C PHE A 49 7.32 10.46 -3.38
N LEU A 50 6.72 10.13 -2.24
CA LEU A 50 5.43 9.45 -2.18
C LEU A 50 4.30 10.32 -2.74
N ARG A 51 4.32 11.64 -2.53
CA ARG A 51 3.36 12.58 -3.14
C ARG A 51 3.49 12.62 -4.66
N LEU A 52 4.71 12.61 -5.19
CA LEU A 52 4.95 12.57 -6.64
C LEU A 52 4.40 11.27 -7.26
N ILE A 53 4.61 10.12 -6.60
CA ILE A 53 4.02 8.85 -7.07
C ILE A 53 2.50 8.91 -7.03
N LYS A 54 1.91 9.37 -5.92
CA LYS A 54 0.44 9.49 -5.76
C LYS A 54 -0.18 10.37 -6.84
N MET A 55 0.44 11.48 -7.19
CA MET A 55 -0.02 12.37 -8.27
C MET A 55 -0.19 11.67 -9.63
N ILE A 56 0.65 10.65 -9.91
CA ILE A 56 0.65 9.94 -11.19
C ILE A 56 -0.30 8.73 -11.19
N ILE A 57 -0.57 8.12 -10.02
CA ILE A 57 -1.36 6.89 -9.93
C ILE A 57 -2.77 7.08 -10.50
N ALA A 58 -3.51 8.11 -10.08
CA ALA A 58 -4.90 8.27 -10.50
C ALA A 58 -5.06 8.44 -12.04
N PRO A 59 -4.32 9.34 -12.72
CA PRO A 59 -4.37 9.43 -14.19
C PRO A 59 -3.90 8.16 -14.90
N LEU A 60 -2.87 7.49 -14.37
CA LEU A 60 -2.31 6.28 -14.97
C LEU A 60 -3.32 5.13 -14.91
N VAL A 61 -3.94 4.89 -13.75
CA VAL A 61 -4.94 3.84 -13.56
C VAL A 61 -6.13 4.09 -14.49
N PHE A 62 -6.68 5.31 -14.51
CA PHE A 62 -7.78 5.65 -15.41
C PHE A 62 -7.41 5.39 -16.88
N ALA A 63 -6.31 5.95 -17.37
CA ALA A 63 -5.89 5.79 -18.75
C ALA A 63 -5.66 4.32 -19.15
N THR A 64 -5.00 3.54 -18.28
CA THR A 64 -4.74 2.12 -18.54
C THR A 64 -6.01 1.28 -18.59
N LEU A 65 -6.99 1.56 -17.73
CA LEU A 65 -8.28 0.89 -17.74
C LEU A 65 -9.12 1.28 -18.95
N THR A 66 -9.23 2.58 -19.25
CA THR A 66 -9.99 3.06 -20.42
C THR A 66 -9.42 2.48 -21.71
N VAL A 67 -8.10 2.51 -21.90
CA VAL A 67 -7.46 1.93 -23.09
C VAL A 67 -7.62 0.41 -23.13
N GLY A 68 -7.46 -0.26 -21.99
CA GLY A 68 -7.61 -1.72 -21.89
C GLY A 68 -9.02 -2.20 -22.24
N ILE A 69 -10.05 -1.52 -21.72
CA ILE A 69 -11.46 -1.80 -22.01
C ILE A 69 -11.79 -1.49 -23.47
N ALA A 70 -11.34 -0.33 -23.98
CA ALA A 70 -11.57 0.08 -25.36
C ALA A 70 -10.98 -0.93 -26.37
N GLN A 71 -9.83 -1.52 -26.07
CA GLN A 71 -9.20 -2.52 -26.93
C GLN A 71 -9.96 -3.86 -26.98
N MET A 72 -10.73 -4.20 -25.95
CA MET A 72 -11.51 -5.43 -25.91
C MET A 72 -12.77 -5.38 -26.78
N GLY A 73 -13.30 -4.20 -27.08
CA GLY A 73 -14.42 -3.97 -28.02
C GLY A 73 -15.79 -4.52 -27.60
N ASP A 74 -15.84 -5.54 -26.74
CA ASP A 74 -17.06 -6.20 -26.25
C ASP A 74 -17.09 -6.19 -24.71
N GLY A 75 -18.13 -5.57 -24.15
CA GLY A 75 -18.36 -5.53 -22.69
C GLY A 75 -18.54 -6.92 -22.07
N SER A 76 -18.99 -7.92 -22.84
CA SER A 76 -19.13 -9.30 -22.37
C SER A 76 -17.76 -9.96 -22.11
N ALA A 77 -16.76 -9.61 -22.91
CA ALA A 77 -15.39 -10.08 -22.75
C ALA A 77 -14.75 -9.48 -21.49
N VAL A 78 -14.97 -8.18 -21.24
CA VAL A 78 -14.51 -7.47 -20.03
C VAL A 78 -15.07 -8.14 -18.77
N GLY A 79 -16.38 -8.40 -18.73
CA GLY A 79 -17.02 -9.08 -17.60
C GLY A 79 -16.44 -10.47 -17.33
N ARG A 80 -16.19 -11.27 -18.37
CA ARG A 80 -15.60 -12.62 -18.24
C ARG A 80 -14.18 -12.57 -17.69
N VAL A 81 -13.36 -11.64 -18.16
CA VAL A 81 -11.99 -11.46 -17.67
C VAL A 81 -12.00 -10.94 -16.24
N GLY A 82 -12.89 -10.00 -15.91
CA GLY A 82 -13.07 -9.48 -14.56
C GLY A 82 -13.44 -10.57 -13.56
N VAL A 83 -14.40 -11.44 -13.88
CA VAL A 83 -14.79 -12.57 -13.00
C VAL A 83 -13.64 -13.56 -12.83
N LYS A 84 -12.89 -13.88 -13.89
CA LYS A 84 -11.71 -14.75 -13.79
C LYS A 84 -10.62 -14.13 -12.92
N ALA A 85 -10.36 -12.84 -13.07
CA ALA A 85 -9.39 -12.11 -12.27
C ALA A 85 -9.81 -12.04 -10.80
N PHE A 86 -11.10 -11.79 -10.53
CA PHE A 86 -11.65 -11.76 -9.17
C PHE A 86 -11.58 -13.12 -8.49
N GLY A 87 -11.95 -14.20 -9.19
CA GLY A 87 -11.80 -15.56 -8.69
C GLY A 87 -10.34 -15.91 -8.40
N TRP A 88 -9.43 -15.56 -9.31
CA TRP A 88 -7.99 -15.74 -9.09
C TRP A 88 -7.48 -14.95 -7.87
N PHE A 89 -7.91 -13.69 -7.71
CA PHE A 89 -7.53 -12.85 -6.59
C PHE A 89 -8.01 -13.40 -5.24
N ILE A 90 -9.25 -13.89 -5.16
CA ILE A 90 -9.78 -14.50 -3.93
C ILE A 90 -8.97 -15.75 -3.56
N ILE A 91 -8.71 -16.62 -4.52
CA ILE A 91 -7.95 -17.85 -4.27
C ILE A 91 -6.52 -17.51 -3.82
N ALA A 92 -5.84 -16.61 -4.54
CA ALA A 92 -4.49 -16.17 -4.18
C ALA A 92 -4.44 -15.50 -2.81
N SER A 93 -5.42 -14.66 -2.47
CA SER A 93 -5.52 -13.99 -1.16
C SER A 93 -5.76 -15.00 -0.05
N PHE A 94 -6.63 -15.98 -0.26
CA PHE A 94 -6.90 -17.03 0.72
C PHE A 94 -5.65 -17.90 0.96
N THR A 95 -4.96 -18.32 -0.11
CA THR A 95 -3.69 -19.05 0.00
C THR A 95 -2.62 -18.23 0.71
N SER A 96 -2.49 -16.94 0.40
CA SER A 96 -1.54 -16.04 1.06
C SER A 96 -1.84 -15.89 2.56
N LEU A 97 -3.12 -15.73 2.93
CA LEU A 97 -3.53 -15.60 4.32
C LEU A 97 -3.29 -16.90 5.10
N LEU A 98 -3.61 -18.04 4.48
CA LEU A 98 -3.39 -19.36 5.07
C LEU A 98 -1.90 -19.62 5.32
N LEU A 99 -1.03 -19.30 4.35
CA LEU A 99 0.43 -19.38 4.54
C LEU A 99 0.92 -18.42 5.62
N GLY A 100 0.42 -17.19 5.65
CA GLY A 100 0.74 -16.20 6.68
C GLY A 100 0.36 -16.69 8.08
N LEU A 101 -0.84 -17.27 8.23
CA LEU A 101 -1.33 -17.83 9.48
C LEU A 101 -0.47 -19.02 9.92
N LEU A 102 -0.21 -19.99 9.03
CA LEU A 102 0.65 -21.14 9.35
C LEU A 102 2.04 -20.70 9.80
N THR A 103 2.64 -19.76 9.07
CA THR A 103 3.98 -19.24 9.37
C THR A 103 3.98 -18.50 10.72
N ALA A 104 2.96 -17.70 11.00
CA ALA A 104 2.82 -16.99 12.28
C ALA A 104 2.60 -17.97 13.45
N THR A 105 1.80 -19.02 13.27
CA THR A 105 1.56 -20.04 14.30
C THR A 105 2.80 -20.88 14.59
N ILE A 106 3.64 -21.17 13.58
CA ILE A 106 4.88 -21.95 13.75
C ILE A 106 5.98 -21.10 14.37
N LEU A 107 6.23 -19.90 13.85
CA LEU A 107 7.31 -19.04 14.32
C LEU A 107 6.98 -18.33 15.63
N GLN A 108 5.69 -18.24 16.00
CA GLN A 108 5.18 -17.54 17.18
C GLN A 108 5.92 -16.22 17.46
N PRO A 109 5.98 -15.29 16.50
CA PRO A 109 6.74 -14.06 16.65
C PRO A 109 6.10 -13.21 17.76
N GLY A 110 6.63 -13.31 18.98
CA GLY A 110 6.08 -12.63 20.16
C GLY A 110 6.08 -13.44 21.45
N SER A 111 6.29 -14.76 21.42
CA SER A 111 6.34 -15.61 22.62
C SER A 111 7.40 -15.18 23.64
N HIS A 112 8.48 -14.54 23.15
CA HIS A 112 9.57 -14.00 23.97
C HIS A 112 9.54 -12.47 24.14
N LEU A 113 8.52 -11.77 23.59
CA LEU A 113 8.33 -10.35 23.88
C LEU A 113 7.66 -10.21 25.23
N SER A 114 8.44 -9.90 26.27
CA SER A 114 7.95 -9.56 27.61
C SER A 114 7.30 -8.17 27.63
N LEU A 115 6.36 -7.90 26.72
CA LEU A 115 5.61 -6.65 26.70
C LEU A 115 4.57 -6.68 27.82
N PRO A 116 4.54 -5.68 28.72
CA PRO A 116 3.49 -5.59 29.72
C PRO A 116 2.12 -5.52 29.03
N LEU A 117 1.22 -6.42 29.39
CA LEU A 117 -0.13 -6.45 28.84
C LEU A 117 -0.87 -5.16 29.25
N PRO A 118 -1.54 -4.47 28.31
CA PRO A 118 -2.39 -3.34 28.65
C PRO A 118 -3.48 -3.78 29.66
N PRO A 119 -3.89 -2.91 30.61
CA PRO A 119 -4.99 -3.20 31.50
C PRO A 119 -6.27 -3.55 30.71
N ALA A 120 -7.06 -4.49 31.22
CA ALA A 120 -8.23 -5.05 30.52
C ALA A 120 -9.29 -4.01 30.13
N ASP A 121 -9.31 -2.87 30.83
CA ASP A 121 -10.22 -1.74 30.59
C ASP A 121 -9.63 -0.64 29.69
N ALA A 122 -8.41 -0.83 29.18
CA ALA A 122 -7.84 0.08 28.19
C ALA A 122 -8.76 0.05 26.98
N ALA A 123 -9.41 1.18 26.66
CA ALA A 123 -10.26 1.33 25.50
C ALA A 123 -9.51 0.83 24.27
N LEU A 124 -9.81 -0.39 23.87
CA LEU A 124 -9.36 -0.96 22.61
C LEU A 124 -9.98 -0.03 21.58
N ASN A 125 -9.17 0.83 20.97
CA ASN A 125 -9.58 1.78 19.93
C ASN A 125 -9.95 1.02 18.65
N LEU A 126 -10.70 -0.07 18.79
CA LEU A 126 -11.19 -0.91 17.73
C LEU A 126 -12.35 -0.17 17.11
N LYS A 127 -12.15 0.28 15.87
CA LYS A 127 -13.19 0.83 15.01
C LYS A 127 -14.15 -0.28 14.55
N THR A 128 -14.78 -0.98 15.48
CA THR A 128 -15.68 -2.13 15.18
C THR A 128 -16.97 -1.71 14.49
N GLY A 129 -17.37 -0.44 14.57
CA GLY A 129 -18.62 0.07 13.99
C GLY A 129 -18.50 0.76 12.62
N ALA A 130 -17.31 0.86 12.03
CA ALA A 130 -17.09 1.74 10.87
C ALA A 130 -17.27 1.07 9.50
N PHE A 131 -17.52 -0.23 9.44
CA PHE A 131 -17.66 -0.97 8.18
C PHE A 131 -19.02 -1.66 8.11
N THR A 132 -19.96 -1.05 7.38
CA THR A 132 -21.20 -1.72 6.99
C THR A 132 -21.17 -2.02 5.48
N LEU A 133 -21.82 -3.12 5.07
CA LEU A 133 -21.94 -3.46 3.65
C LEU A 133 -22.63 -2.35 2.86
N LYS A 134 -23.58 -1.65 3.50
CA LYS A 134 -24.27 -0.50 2.91
C LYS A 134 -23.28 0.63 2.62
N ASP A 135 -22.45 1.01 3.59
CA ASP A 135 -21.47 2.08 3.41
C ASP A 135 -20.41 1.72 2.36
N PHE A 136 -19.99 0.45 2.30
CA PHE A 136 -19.06 -0.03 1.28
C PHE A 136 -19.63 0.09 -0.14
N VAL A 137 -20.87 -0.36 -0.36
CA VAL A 137 -21.51 -0.28 -1.69
C VAL A 137 -21.77 1.17 -2.09
N VAL A 138 -22.16 2.03 -1.15
CA VAL A 138 -22.32 3.47 -1.42
C VAL A 138 -20.98 4.13 -1.75
N HIS A 139 -19.90 3.77 -1.05
CA HIS A 139 -18.54 4.27 -1.34
C HIS A 139 -17.96 3.76 -2.66
N LEU A 140 -18.52 2.68 -3.22
CA LEU A 140 -18.09 2.11 -4.50
C LEU A 140 -18.46 3.01 -5.68
N VAL A 141 -19.59 3.71 -5.60
CA VAL A 141 -20.03 4.66 -6.64
C VAL A 141 -19.55 6.06 -6.25
N PRO A 142 -18.62 6.68 -7.00
CA PRO A 142 -18.13 8.02 -6.67
C PRO A 142 -19.23 9.06 -6.75
N LYS A 143 -19.19 10.04 -5.84
CA LYS A 143 -20.03 11.25 -5.92
C LYS A 143 -19.63 12.15 -7.08
N SER A 144 -18.33 12.19 -7.41
CA SER A 144 -17.75 12.97 -8.49
C SER A 144 -16.43 12.38 -8.94
N ILE A 145 -16.17 12.41 -10.26
CA ILE A 145 -14.92 11.95 -10.87
C ILE A 145 -13.71 12.71 -10.32
N ALA A 146 -13.85 14.04 -10.19
CA ALA A 146 -12.78 14.90 -9.69
C ALA A 146 -12.43 14.60 -8.22
N GLU A 147 -13.44 14.29 -7.39
CA GLU A 147 -13.25 13.94 -5.98
C GLU A 147 -12.54 12.59 -5.83
N ALA A 148 -12.94 11.58 -6.62
CA ALA A 148 -12.30 10.26 -6.61
C ALA A 148 -10.82 10.33 -7.02
N MET A 149 -10.50 11.12 -8.05
CA MET A 149 -9.12 11.35 -8.48
C MET A 149 -8.30 12.18 -7.47
N ALA A 150 -8.88 13.21 -6.87
CA ALA A 150 -8.20 14.04 -5.88
C ALA A 150 -7.85 13.25 -4.60
N ASN A 151 -8.76 12.39 -4.15
CA ASN A 151 -8.57 11.57 -2.96
C ASN A 151 -7.76 10.29 -3.22
N ASN A 152 -7.41 9.99 -4.48
CA ASN A 152 -6.73 8.75 -4.88
C ASN A 152 -7.51 7.49 -4.49
N GLU A 153 -8.85 7.54 -4.58
CA GLU A 153 -9.74 6.42 -4.29
C GLU A 153 -9.75 5.43 -5.46
N ILE A 154 -8.78 4.50 -5.49
CA ILE A 154 -8.56 3.57 -6.61
C ILE A 154 -9.83 2.79 -6.97
N LEU A 155 -10.58 2.32 -5.96
CA LEU A 155 -11.80 1.54 -6.18
C LEU A 155 -12.86 2.34 -6.94
N GLN A 156 -13.04 3.63 -6.61
CA GLN A 156 -13.97 4.51 -7.30
C GLN A 156 -13.50 4.86 -8.72
N ILE A 157 -12.19 5.04 -8.92
CA ILE A 157 -11.58 5.31 -10.23
C ILE A 157 -11.78 4.12 -11.19
N VAL A 158 -11.78 2.89 -10.68
CA VAL A 158 -11.98 1.67 -11.48
C VAL A 158 -13.44 1.46 -11.89
N VAL A 159 -14.38 1.90 -11.05
CA VAL A 159 -15.83 1.72 -11.28
C VAL A 159 -16.40 2.76 -12.24
N PHE A 160 -15.83 3.96 -12.25
CA PHE A 160 -16.17 5.04 -13.18
C PHE A 160 -15.74 4.70 -14.62
#